data_AF-A0AA86IZ76-F1
#
_entry.id   AF-A0AA86IZ76-F1
#
_cell.length_a   1.000
_cell.length_b   1.000
_cell.length_c   1.000
_cell.angle_alpha   90.00
_cell.angle_beta   90.00
_cell.angle_gamma   90.00
#
_symmetry.space_group_name_H-M   'P 1'
#
loop_
_entity.id
_entity.type
_entity.pdbx_description
1 polymer ?
#
loop_
_entity_poly.entity_id
_entity_poly.type
_entity_poly.pdbx_seq_one_letter_code
_entity_poly.pdbx_strand_id
1 'polypeptide(L)'
;MTAADPGPDDVGFGPPVVVDLDVDLDGEPLRISLPQPDGMAACEWAVWDDFLALFPGALPPDQYAYWRERMRDPSDPLTVGALQVIAYRVAERVYGVPWWAAHRLTLRAAASWWQFEAWSVTVGFDPRVPGTGAARIVGACWAFVSAGLAAEEVQLLHRELWEPPAGPIGHEARLARGQEMLNRLMGDKKS
;
A
#
# COMPACT_ATOMS: atom_id res chain seq x y z
N MET A 1 -24.62 21.13 19.61
CA MET A 1 -23.41 20.37 19.26
C MET A 1 -23.04 20.72 17.84
N THR A 2 -22.28 21.79 17.69
CA THR A 2 -21.71 22.22 16.41
C THR A 2 -20.46 21.39 16.16
N ALA A 3 -20.39 20.71 15.02
CA ALA A 3 -19.17 20.08 14.55
C ALA A 3 -18.10 21.16 14.45
N ALA A 4 -16.98 20.96 15.15
CA ALA A 4 -15.85 21.85 15.05
C ALA A 4 -15.26 21.74 13.63
N ASP A 5 -15.15 22.88 12.98
CA ASP A 5 -14.42 23.09 11.73
C ASP A 5 -12.95 22.67 11.94
N PRO A 6 -12.40 21.68 11.22
CA PRO A 6 -10.99 21.33 11.36
C PRO A 6 -10.15 22.43 10.71
N GLY A 7 -9.56 23.27 11.56
CA GLY A 7 -8.66 24.34 11.13
C GLY A 7 -7.42 23.83 10.37
N PRO A 8 -6.67 24.73 9.69
CA PRO A 8 -5.59 24.40 8.76
C PRO A 8 -4.30 23.86 9.41
N ASP A 9 -4.35 23.40 10.66
CA ASP A 9 -3.18 23.21 11.53
C ASP A 9 -2.87 21.74 11.89
N ASP A 10 -3.37 20.75 11.15
CA ASP A 10 -2.92 19.35 11.29
C ASP A 10 -1.58 19.11 10.56
N VAL A 11 -0.58 19.96 10.84
CA VAL A 11 0.82 19.81 10.39
C VAL A 11 1.61 18.91 11.36
N GLY A 12 0.96 17.86 11.86
CA GLY A 12 1.63 16.79 12.60
C GLY A 12 2.60 16.01 11.70
N PHE A 13 3.75 15.61 12.22
CA PHE A 13 4.64 14.68 11.52
C PHE A 13 3.98 13.29 11.44
N GLY A 14 3.62 12.86 10.24
CA GLY A 14 2.97 11.55 10.00
C GLY A 14 2.05 11.57 8.78
N PRO A 15 1.51 10.41 8.37
CA PRO A 15 0.51 10.36 7.31
C PRO A 15 -0.78 11.10 7.75
N PRO A 16 -1.43 11.85 6.85
CA PRO A 16 -2.64 12.60 7.19
C PRO A 16 -3.79 11.63 7.52
N VAL A 17 -4.70 12.02 8.40
CA VAL A 17 -5.90 11.22 8.77
C VAL A 17 -6.79 10.94 7.56
N VAL A 18 -6.82 11.87 6.61
CA VAL A 18 -7.51 11.74 5.33
C VAL A 18 -6.49 11.98 4.21
N VAL A 19 -6.43 11.05 3.27
CA VAL A 19 -5.67 11.17 2.04
C VAL A 19 -6.51 11.89 1.01
N ASP A 20 -6.09 13.12 0.76
CA ASP A 20 -6.71 13.99 -0.20
C ASP A 20 -5.84 14.13 -1.45
N LEU A 21 -6.42 13.87 -2.62
CA LEU A 21 -5.72 13.89 -3.89
C LEU A 21 -6.57 14.53 -4.98
N ASP A 22 -6.00 15.54 -5.64
CA ASP A 22 -6.56 16.08 -6.89
C ASP A 22 -6.02 15.28 -8.08
N VAL A 23 -6.95 14.76 -8.87
CA VAL A 23 -6.68 14.04 -10.12
C VAL A 23 -7.41 14.72 -11.26
N ASP A 24 -6.77 14.78 -12.41
CA ASP A 24 -7.39 15.21 -13.66
C ASP A 24 -7.56 13.95 -14.52
N LEU A 25 -8.81 13.63 -14.84
CA LEU A 25 -9.15 12.56 -15.76
C LEU A 25 -9.75 13.17 -17.02
N ASP A 26 -8.95 13.24 -18.09
CA ASP A 26 -9.37 13.74 -19.40
C ASP A 26 -10.01 15.13 -19.37
N GLY A 27 -9.51 16.03 -18.52
CA GLY A 27 -10.01 17.39 -18.34
C GLY A 27 -11.12 17.51 -17.29
N GLU A 28 -11.51 16.42 -16.64
CA GLU A 28 -12.41 16.41 -15.49
C GLU A 28 -11.57 16.45 -14.19
N PRO A 29 -11.56 17.59 -13.46
CA PRO A 29 -10.91 17.65 -12.16
C PRO A 29 -11.77 16.91 -11.13
N LEU A 30 -11.16 15.91 -10.49
CA LEU A 30 -11.79 15.10 -9.44
C LEU A 30 -10.98 15.18 -8.16
N ARG A 31 -11.71 15.33 -7.05
CA ARG A 31 -11.14 15.21 -5.70
C ARG A 31 -11.39 13.80 -5.18
N ILE A 32 -10.30 13.11 -4.84
CA ILE A 32 -10.34 11.87 -4.09
C ILE A 32 -10.11 12.22 -2.63
N SER A 33 -11.01 11.75 -1.77
CA SER A 33 -10.87 11.86 -0.32
C SER A 33 -11.02 10.47 0.29
N LEU A 34 -9.90 9.92 0.73
CA LEU A 34 -9.79 8.57 1.27
C LEU A 34 -9.42 8.65 2.75
N PRO A 35 -10.32 8.26 3.68
CA PRO A 35 -9.94 8.07 5.07
C PRO A 35 -8.77 7.08 5.16
N GLN A 36 -7.82 7.30 6.08
CA GLN A 36 -6.72 6.36 6.25
C GLN A 36 -7.26 4.94 6.48
N PRO A 37 -6.89 3.97 5.63
CA PRO A 37 -7.28 2.60 5.84
C PRO A 37 -6.63 2.05 7.11
N ASP A 38 -7.24 1.02 7.69
CA ASP A 38 -6.58 0.23 8.72
C ASP A 38 -5.22 -0.27 8.20
N GLY A 39 -4.16 -0.09 8.99
CA GLY A 39 -2.81 -0.34 8.52
C GLY A 39 -2.57 -1.81 8.17
N MET A 40 -3.17 -2.74 8.91
CA MET A 40 -3.04 -4.18 8.62
C MET A 40 -3.75 -4.52 7.32
N ALA A 41 -4.98 -4.03 7.11
CA ALA A 41 -5.70 -4.21 5.86
C ALA A 41 -4.95 -3.62 4.66
N ALA A 42 -4.39 -2.41 4.81
CA ALA A 42 -3.60 -1.77 3.77
C ALA A 42 -2.33 -2.59 3.44
N CYS A 43 -1.57 -3.01 4.45
CA CYS A 43 -0.40 -3.83 4.23
C CYS A 43 -0.74 -5.20 3.62
N GLU A 44 -1.91 -5.76 3.90
CA GLU A 44 -2.41 -6.94 3.19
C GLU A 44 -2.61 -6.66 1.70
N TRP A 45 -3.28 -5.56 1.32
CA TRP A 45 -3.43 -5.18 -0.09
C TRP A 45 -2.07 -5.02 -0.78
N ALA A 46 -1.11 -4.41 -0.09
CA ALA A 46 0.25 -4.28 -0.60
C ALA A 46 0.92 -5.64 -0.80
N VAL A 47 0.81 -6.60 0.14
CA VAL A 47 1.36 -7.97 -0.02
C VAL A 47 0.82 -8.62 -1.29
N TRP A 48 -0.48 -8.46 -1.55
CA TRP A 48 -1.16 -9.08 -2.67
C TRP A 48 -1.02 -8.34 -4.02
N ASP A 49 -0.31 -7.20 -4.04
CA ASP A 49 -0.28 -6.31 -5.21
C ASP A 49 -1.71 -5.87 -5.64
N ASP A 50 -2.66 -5.85 -4.71
CA ASP A 50 -4.07 -5.51 -4.95
C ASP A 50 -4.31 -4.00 -4.84
N PHE A 51 -3.89 -3.28 -5.88
CA PHE A 51 -4.12 -1.85 -5.95
C PHE A 51 -5.59 -1.48 -6.08
N LEU A 52 -6.48 -2.40 -6.51
CA LEU A 52 -7.91 -2.15 -6.65
C LEU A 52 -8.62 -2.14 -5.29
N ALA A 53 -8.14 -2.95 -4.33
CA ALA A 53 -8.57 -2.85 -2.94
C ALA A 53 -8.17 -1.50 -2.32
N LEU A 54 -6.96 -0.99 -2.61
CA LEU A 54 -6.55 0.35 -2.18
C LEU A 54 -7.37 1.44 -2.87
N PHE A 55 -7.50 1.38 -4.19
CA PHE A 55 -8.27 2.33 -4.97
C PHE A 55 -8.88 1.67 -6.22
N PRO A 56 -10.20 1.75 -6.43
CA PRO A 56 -11.16 2.56 -5.67
C PRO A 56 -11.75 1.84 -4.43
N GLY A 57 -11.33 0.62 -4.12
CA GLY A 57 -11.98 -0.26 -3.14
C GLY A 57 -12.09 0.30 -1.71
N ALA A 58 -11.09 1.07 -1.26
CA ALA A 58 -11.07 1.65 0.08
C ALA A 58 -11.83 2.98 0.19
N LEU A 59 -12.36 3.50 -0.93
CA LEU A 59 -13.06 4.78 -0.93
C LEU A 59 -14.38 4.72 -0.13
N PRO A 60 -14.83 5.87 0.41
CA PRO A 60 -16.17 6.00 0.95
C PRO A 60 -17.27 5.57 -0.05
N PRO A 61 -18.43 5.08 0.42
CA PRO A 61 -19.44 4.47 -0.44
C PRO A 61 -19.93 5.33 -1.61
N ASP A 62 -20.02 6.65 -1.43
CA ASP A 62 -20.42 7.62 -2.44
C ASP A 62 -19.38 7.76 -3.56
N GLN A 63 -18.11 7.97 -3.20
CA GLN A 63 -17.02 8.00 -4.17
C GLN A 63 -16.84 6.64 -4.84
N TYR A 64 -16.87 5.55 -4.07
CA TYR A 64 -16.75 4.21 -4.62
C TYR A 64 -17.86 3.88 -5.62
N ALA A 65 -19.10 4.32 -5.36
CA ALA A 65 -20.20 4.15 -6.31
C ALA A 65 -19.93 4.86 -7.65
N TYR A 66 -19.39 6.09 -7.61
CA TYR A 66 -18.98 6.82 -8.83
C TYR A 66 -17.94 6.02 -9.63
N TRP A 67 -16.85 5.58 -9.00
CA TRP A 67 -15.79 4.83 -9.67
C TRP A 67 -16.27 3.47 -10.17
N ARG A 68 -17.12 2.79 -9.40
CA ARG A 68 -17.72 1.51 -9.78
C ARG A 68 -18.60 1.64 -11.02
N GLU A 69 -19.37 2.71 -11.14
CA GLU A 69 -20.21 2.94 -12.32
C GLU A 69 -19.37 3.16 -13.57
N ARG A 70 -18.32 3.99 -13.47
CA ARG A 70 -17.36 4.20 -14.57
C ARG A 70 -16.68 2.91 -15.00
N MET A 71 -16.24 2.08 -14.06
CA MET A 71 -15.63 0.77 -14.37
C MET A 71 -16.60 -0.23 -15.03
N ARG A 72 -17.91 -0.04 -14.89
CA ARG A 72 -18.93 -0.90 -15.52
C ARG A 72 -19.26 -0.47 -16.93
N ASP A 73 -19.04 0.79 -17.27
CA ASP A 73 -19.27 1.30 -18.62
C ASP A 73 -18.09 0.91 -19.54
N PRO A 74 -18.29 -0.01 -20.50
CA PRO A 74 -17.23 -0.41 -21.42
C PRO A 74 -16.81 0.71 -22.39
N SER A 75 -17.57 1.80 -22.47
CA SER A 75 -17.27 2.97 -23.31
C SER A 75 -16.52 4.07 -22.55
N ASP A 76 -16.36 3.94 -21.23
CA ASP A 76 -15.65 4.91 -20.43
C ASP A 76 -14.14 4.87 -20.75
N PRO A 77 -13.47 6.03 -20.95
CA PRO A 77 -12.02 6.08 -21.16
C PRO A 77 -11.20 5.59 -19.96
N LEU A 78 -11.82 5.42 -18.78
CA LEU A 78 -11.19 4.96 -17.56
C LEU A 78 -10.70 3.50 -17.68
N THR A 79 -9.42 3.36 -18.03
CA THR A 79 -8.75 2.06 -18.06
C THR A 79 -8.29 1.61 -16.67
N VAL A 80 -8.10 0.30 -16.51
CA VAL A 80 -7.42 -0.28 -15.31
C VAL A 80 -6.03 0.34 -15.12
N GLY A 81 -5.33 0.70 -16.21
CA GLY A 81 -4.06 1.41 -16.14
C GLY A 81 -4.17 2.82 -15.55
N ALA A 82 -5.23 3.56 -15.87
CA ALA A 82 -5.49 4.88 -15.28
C ALA A 82 -5.79 4.76 -13.77
N LEU A 83 -6.60 3.77 -13.37
CA LEU A 83 -6.84 3.46 -11.96
C LEU A 83 -5.55 3.12 -11.21
N GLN A 84 -4.65 2.35 -11.83
CA GLN A 84 -3.36 2.00 -11.25
C GLN A 84 -2.49 3.25 -11.00
N VAL A 85 -2.45 4.20 -11.95
CA VAL A 85 -1.70 5.46 -11.76
C VAL A 85 -2.25 6.25 -10.58
N ILE A 86 -3.58 6.33 -10.44
CA ILE A 86 -4.21 6.98 -9.29
C ILE A 86 -3.88 6.22 -7.99
N ALA A 87 -4.02 4.89 -8.00
CA ALA A 87 -3.73 4.05 -6.85
C ALA A 87 -2.27 4.21 -6.38
N TYR A 88 -1.32 4.38 -7.28
CA TYR A 88 0.09 4.62 -6.91
C TYR A 88 0.29 5.97 -6.22
N ARG A 89 -0.41 7.03 -6.67
CA ARG A 89 -0.40 8.33 -5.98
C ARG A 89 -1.05 8.24 -4.60
N VAL A 90 -2.14 7.48 -4.48
CA VAL A 90 -2.79 7.20 -3.20
C VAL A 90 -1.84 6.40 -2.28
N ALA A 91 -1.16 5.39 -2.81
CA ALA A 91 -0.23 4.55 -2.08
C ALA A 91 0.90 5.37 -1.44
N GLU A 92 1.48 6.34 -2.15
CA GLU A 92 2.51 7.22 -1.58
C GLU A 92 2.04 7.97 -0.34
N ARG A 93 0.75 8.34 -0.28
CA ARG A 93 0.16 9.03 0.88
C ARG A 93 -0.25 8.08 2.02
N VAL A 94 -0.63 6.85 1.68
CA VAL A 94 -1.03 5.82 2.67
C VAL A 94 0.19 5.15 3.31
N TYR A 95 1.16 4.74 2.50
CA TYR A 95 2.35 4.00 2.96
C TYR A 95 3.57 4.88 3.21
N GLY A 96 3.56 6.15 2.77
CA GLY A 96 4.73 7.03 2.82
C GLY A 96 5.84 6.67 1.84
N VAL A 97 5.63 5.66 0.99
CA VAL A 97 6.57 5.20 -0.04
C VAL A 97 5.78 4.80 -1.30
N PRO A 98 6.43 4.72 -2.48
CA PRO A 98 5.78 4.24 -3.69
C PRO A 98 5.19 2.83 -3.53
N TRP A 99 4.10 2.55 -4.24
CA TRP A 99 3.37 1.29 -4.16
C TRP A 99 4.28 0.05 -4.28
N TRP A 100 5.20 0.03 -5.24
CA TRP A 100 6.10 -1.11 -5.43
C TRP A 100 7.06 -1.33 -4.25
N ALA A 101 7.49 -0.26 -3.58
CA ALA A 101 8.33 -0.36 -2.39
C ALA A 101 7.51 -0.92 -1.22
N ALA A 102 6.27 -0.43 -1.03
CA ALA A 102 5.35 -0.96 -0.03
C ALA A 102 5.08 -2.46 -0.26
N HIS A 103 4.75 -2.85 -1.50
CA HIS A 103 4.56 -4.26 -1.89
C HIS A 103 5.79 -5.10 -1.57
N ARG A 104 6.98 -4.71 -2.04
CA ARG A 104 8.21 -5.50 -1.83
C ARG A 104 8.59 -5.62 -0.36
N LEU A 105 8.43 -4.56 0.43
CA LEU A 105 8.70 -4.56 1.87
C LEU A 105 7.75 -5.48 2.62
N THR A 106 6.45 -5.31 2.40
CA THR A 106 5.42 -6.11 3.06
C THR A 106 5.48 -7.57 2.64
N LEU A 107 5.73 -7.86 1.35
CA LEU A 107 5.92 -9.22 0.85
C LEU A 107 7.13 -9.91 1.50
N ARG A 108 8.26 -9.21 1.65
CA ARG A 108 9.46 -9.77 2.31
C ARG A 108 9.22 -10.04 3.79
N ALA A 109 8.56 -9.12 4.50
CA ALA A 109 8.20 -9.32 5.89
C ALA A 109 7.23 -10.51 6.04
N ALA A 110 6.21 -10.61 5.19
CA ALA A 110 5.25 -11.71 5.17
C ALA A 110 5.89 -13.06 4.84
N ALA A 111 6.87 -13.09 3.93
CA ALA A 111 7.62 -14.30 3.60
C ALA A 111 8.38 -14.87 4.81
N SER A 112 8.79 -14.01 5.73
CA SER A 112 9.52 -14.36 6.95
C SER A 112 8.70 -14.01 8.20
N TRP A 113 7.38 -14.20 8.15
CA TRP A 113 6.46 -13.64 9.16
C TRP A 113 6.81 -14.05 10.60
N TRP A 114 7.26 -15.29 10.84
CA TRP A 114 7.71 -15.72 12.18
C TRP A 114 8.89 -14.89 12.70
N GLN A 115 9.85 -14.57 11.82
CA GLN A 115 11.01 -13.76 12.19
C GLN A 115 10.62 -12.31 12.39
N PHE A 116 9.71 -11.80 11.55
CA PHE A 116 9.16 -10.45 11.70
C PHE A 116 8.39 -10.30 13.03
N GLU A 117 7.54 -11.27 13.39
CA GLU A 117 6.84 -11.29 14.68
C GLU A 117 7.84 -11.35 15.84
N ALA A 118 8.83 -12.24 15.79
CA ALA A 118 9.87 -12.32 16.82
C ALA A 118 10.65 -11.00 16.97
N TRP A 119 11.04 -10.38 15.85
CA TRP A 119 11.69 -9.07 15.84
C TRP A 119 10.78 -7.96 16.39
N SER A 120 9.49 -7.98 16.07
CA SER A 120 8.53 -6.98 16.56
C SER A 120 8.43 -6.98 18.09
N VAL A 121 8.47 -8.17 18.71
CA VAL A 121 8.52 -8.34 20.16
C VAL A 121 9.80 -7.74 20.75
N THR A 122 10.96 -7.92 20.10
CA THR A 122 12.23 -7.40 20.64
C THR A 122 12.31 -5.87 20.62
N VAL A 123 11.66 -5.22 19.65
CA VAL A 123 11.64 -3.76 19.52
C VAL A 123 10.38 -3.10 20.12
N GLY A 124 9.47 -3.89 20.69
CA GLY A 124 8.22 -3.39 21.28
C GLY A 124 7.25 -2.80 20.25
N PHE A 125 7.25 -3.34 19.02
CA PHE A 125 6.33 -2.96 17.96
C PHE A 125 5.21 -4.01 17.85
N ASP A 126 3.96 -3.56 17.78
CA ASP A 126 2.81 -4.43 17.48
C ASP A 126 2.01 -3.80 16.34
N PRO A 127 1.97 -4.42 15.14
CA PRO A 127 1.24 -3.90 14.01
C PRO A 127 -0.29 -4.01 14.17
N ARG A 128 -0.78 -4.77 15.16
CA ARG A 128 -2.21 -5.00 15.42
C ARG A 128 -2.85 -3.96 16.34
N VAL A 129 -2.06 -3.03 16.89
CA VAL A 129 -2.60 -1.96 17.72
C VAL A 129 -3.51 -1.07 16.85
N PRO A 130 -4.79 -0.88 17.24
CA PRO A 130 -5.71 -0.03 16.49
C PRO A 130 -5.14 1.37 16.26
N GLY A 131 -5.27 1.88 15.03
CA GLY A 131 -4.72 3.18 14.64
C GLY A 131 -3.25 3.14 14.21
N THR A 132 -2.61 1.97 14.20
CA THR A 132 -1.29 1.83 13.54
C THR A 132 -1.47 2.01 12.04
N GLY A 133 -1.04 3.16 11.52
CA GLY A 133 -1.14 3.45 10.09
C GLY A 133 -0.21 2.60 9.23
N ALA A 134 -0.59 2.40 7.96
CA ALA A 134 0.15 1.57 7.02
C ALA A 134 1.62 2.01 6.86
N ALA A 135 1.88 3.32 6.82
CA ALA A 135 3.24 3.86 6.75
C ALA A 135 4.14 3.42 7.93
N ARG A 136 3.56 3.28 9.14
CA ARG A 136 4.31 2.82 10.32
C ARG A 136 4.66 1.34 10.20
N ILE A 137 3.73 0.52 9.70
CA ILE A 137 3.96 -0.91 9.46
C ILE A 137 5.00 -1.08 8.35
N VAL A 138 4.91 -0.35 7.24
CA VAL A 138 5.89 -0.38 6.16
C VAL A 138 7.28 0.06 6.64
N GLY A 139 7.35 1.09 7.49
CA GLY A 139 8.58 1.50 8.15
C GLY A 139 9.17 0.40 9.04
N ALA A 140 8.34 -0.33 9.78
CA ALA A 140 8.75 -1.49 10.56
C ALA A 140 9.25 -2.64 9.67
N CYS A 141 8.57 -2.90 8.54
CA CYS A 141 9.04 -3.86 7.54
C CYS A 141 10.43 -3.48 7.02
N TRP A 142 10.68 -2.21 6.69
CA TRP A 142 12.01 -1.73 6.30
C TRP A 142 13.06 -1.97 7.38
N ALA A 143 12.77 -1.55 8.61
CA ALA A 143 13.67 -1.73 9.74
C ALA A 143 14.02 -3.22 9.94
N PHE A 144 13.02 -4.11 9.86
CA PHE A 144 13.22 -5.56 9.92
C PHE A 144 14.09 -6.09 8.77
N VAL A 145 13.77 -5.79 7.50
CA VAL A 145 14.51 -6.36 6.36
C VAL A 145 15.95 -5.84 6.25
N SER A 146 16.20 -4.65 6.79
CA SER A 146 17.53 -4.04 6.89
C SER A 146 18.30 -4.49 8.14
N ALA A 147 17.65 -5.16 9.09
CA ALA A 147 18.25 -5.51 10.36
C ALA A 147 19.40 -6.52 10.16
N GLY A 148 20.59 -6.15 10.61
CA GLY A 148 21.79 -7.00 10.51
C GLY A 148 22.50 -6.96 9.17
N LEU A 149 22.03 -6.16 8.20
CA LEU A 149 22.75 -5.93 6.95
C LEU A 149 23.89 -4.93 7.13
N ALA A 150 25.00 -5.14 6.43
CA ALA A 150 26.07 -4.16 6.28
C ALA A 150 25.61 -2.95 5.45
N ALA A 151 26.33 -1.83 5.56
CA ALA A 151 25.93 -0.59 4.89
C ALA A 151 25.83 -0.75 3.36
N GLU A 152 26.75 -1.50 2.74
CA GLU A 152 26.74 -1.77 1.31
C GLU A 152 25.53 -2.62 0.89
N GLU A 153 25.15 -3.59 1.73
CA GLU A 153 23.98 -4.45 1.52
C GLU A 153 22.68 -3.67 1.63
N VAL A 154 22.59 -2.74 2.59
CA VAL A 154 21.45 -1.81 2.70
C VAL A 154 21.32 -0.95 1.45
N GLN A 155 22.42 -0.47 0.87
CA GLN A 155 22.39 0.33 -0.37
C GLN A 155 21.94 -0.49 -1.58
N LEU A 156 22.34 -1.76 -1.66
CA LEU A 156 21.85 -2.68 -2.70
C LEU A 156 20.35 -2.95 -2.53
N LEU A 157 19.92 -3.26 -1.31
CA LEU A 157 18.52 -3.49 -0.98
C LEU A 157 17.68 -2.24 -1.26
N HIS A 158 18.19 -1.05 -0.94
CA HIS A 158 17.51 0.21 -1.21
C HIS A 158 17.30 0.42 -2.72
N ARG A 159 18.32 0.17 -3.57
CA ARG A 159 18.09 0.22 -5.02
C ARG A 159 17.02 -0.78 -5.46
N GLU A 160 17.12 -2.02 -5.01
CA GLU A 160 16.16 -3.06 -5.37
C GLU A 160 14.72 -2.72 -4.98
N LEU A 161 14.52 -2.16 -3.79
CA LEU A 161 13.20 -1.85 -3.25
C LEU A 161 12.60 -0.58 -3.84
N TRP A 162 13.40 0.47 -4.06
CA TRP A 162 12.90 1.78 -4.51
C TRP A 162 12.93 1.97 -6.03
N GLU A 163 13.75 1.24 -6.79
CA GLU A 163 13.74 1.35 -8.25
C GLU A 163 12.38 0.91 -8.83
N PRO A 164 11.75 1.75 -9.66
CA PRO A 164 10.49 1.38 -10.29
C PRO A 164 10.70 0.12 -11.16
N PRO A 165 9.72 -0.80 -11.20
CA PRO A 165 9.80 -1.97 -12.06
C PRO A 165 9.97 -1.56 -13.53
N ALA A 166 10.73 -2.35 -14.29
CA ALA A 166 10.93 -2.10 -15.73
C ALA A 166 9.60 -2.28 -16.48
N GLY A 167 9.06 -1.18 -17.00
CA GLY A 167 7.90 -1.13 -17.89
C GLY A 167 6.55 -0.88 -17.20
N PRO A 168 5.57 -0.28 -17.92
CA PRO A 168 4.20 -0.22 -17.46
C PRO A 168 3.61 -1.63 -17.52
N ILE A 169 2.96 -2.09 -16.44
CA ILE A 169 2.17 -3.33 -16.42
C ILE A 169 3.03 -4.62 -16.40
N GLY A 170 3.50 -4.96 -15.21
CA GLY A 170 3.95 -6.31 -14.85
C GLY A 170 3.01 -6.98 -13.84
N HIS A 171 1.78 -6.50 -13.71
CA HIS A 171 0.83 -6.91 -12.67
C HIS A 171 0.52 -8.41 -12.72
N GLU A 172 0.25 -8.97 -13.91
CA GLU A 172 0.02 -10.42 -14.06
C GLU A 172 1.27 -11.25 -13.73
N ALA A 173 2.45 -10.80 -14.16
CA ALA A 173 3.70 -11.48 -13.83
C ALA A 173 4.07 -11.38 -12.34
N ARG A 174 3.61 -10.32 -11.64
CA ARG A 174 3.82 -10.11 -10.21
C ARG A 174 2.83 -10.88 -9.36
N LEU A 175 1.54 -10.87 -9.71
CA LEU A 175 0.52 -11.72 -9.11
C LEU A 175 0.86 -13.20 -9.26
N ALA A 176 1.33 -13.63 -10.43
CA ALA A 176 1.77 -15.00 -10.64
C ALA A 176 2.95 -15.38 -9.73
N ARG A 177 3.94 -14.50 -9.54
CA ARG A 177 5.07 -14.74 -8.63
C ARG A 177 4.68 -14.69 -7.15
N GLY A 178 3.82 -13.74 -6.75
CA GLY A 178 3.30 -13.64 -5.39
C GLY A 178 2.49 -14.88 -5.02
N GLN A 179 1.58 -15.29 -5.91
CA GLN A 179 0.78 -16.50 -5.74
C GLN A 179 1.64 -17.78 -5.76
N GLU A 180 2.65 -17.87 -6.63
CA GLU A 180 3.58 -19.01 -6.66
C GLU A 180 4.41 -19.10 -5.37
N MET A 181 4.92 -17.98 -4.88
CA MET A 181 5.70 -17.91 -3.64
C MET A 181 4.85 -18.30 -2.43
N LEU A 182 3.58 -17.87 -2.38
CA LEU A 182 2.65 -18.24 -1.31
C LEU A 182 2.18 -19.68 -1.42
N ASN A 183 1.97 -20.20 -2.63
CA ASN A 183 1.69 -21.63 -2.83
C ASN A 183 2.87 -22.50 -2.38
N ARG A 184 4.12 -22.03 -2.53
CA ARG A 184 5.29 -22.70 -1.94
C ARG A 184 5.28 -22.62 -0.42
N LEU A 185 5.03 -21.44 0.15
CA LEU A 185 4.97 -21.23 1.60
C LEU A 185 3.81 -22.01 2.28
N MET A 186 2.70 -22.23 1.58
CA MET A 186 1.54 -22.98 2.08
C MET A 186 1.57 -24.48 1.69
N GLY A 187 2.35 -24.84 0.66
CA GLY A 187 2.45 -26.20 0.11
C GLY A 187 3.36 -27.15 0.89
N ASP A 188 4.29 -26.62 1.69
CA ASP A 188 5.22 -27.42 2.52
C ASP A 188 4.58 -28.05 3.78
N LYS A 189 3.25 -28.02 3.92
CA LYS A 189 2.51 -28.64 5.05
C LYS A 189 2.07 -30.09 4.80
N LYS A 190 2.63 -30.79 3.82
CA LYS A 190 2.42 -32.23 3.64
C LYS A 190 3.74 -32.97 3.46
N SER A 191 4.47 -33.17 4.54
CA SER A 191 5.36 -34.33 4.73
C SER A 191 5.50 -34.61 6.22
#